data_AF-A0A0F9DU72-F1
#
_entry.id   AF-A0A0F9DU72-F1
#
_cell.length_a   1.000
_cell.length_b   1.000
_cell.length_c   1.000
_cell.angle_alpha   90.00
_cell.angle_beta   90.00
_cell.angle_gamma   90.00
#
_symmetry.space_group_name_H-M   'P 1'
#
loop_
_entity.id
_entity.type
_entity.pdbx_description
1 polymer ?
#
loop_
_entity_poly.entity_id
_entity_poly.type
_entity_poly.pdbx_seq_one_letter_code
_entity_poly.pdbx_strand_id
1 'polypeptide(L)' 'MRFDRFTHHLQSAVSDAQSMAVGKDNPSLEPAHLVLALLNQPSSSITPMLNQAGFDMAGLKVELE' A
#
# COMPACT_ATOMS: atom_id res chain seq x y z
N MET A 1 -8.38 12.99 10.29
CA MET A 1 -7.69 13.55 9.10
C MET A 1 -8.75 14.04 8.11
N ARG A 2 -8.42 14.97 7.21
CA ARG A 2 -9.31 15.37 6.10
C ARG A 2 -9.22 14.38 4.94
N PHE A 3 -9.80 13.20 5.14
CA PHE A 3 -9.67 12.06 4.24
C PHE A 3 -10.32 12.29 2.86
N ASP A 4 -11.34 13.14 2.83
CA ASP A 4 -12.04 13.65 1.65
C ASP A 4 -11.13 14.31 0.62
N ARG A 5 -9.94 14.76 1.02
CA ARG A 5 -8.99 15.45 0.13
C ARG A 5 -8.05 14.53 -0.63
N PHE A 6 -8.04 13.23 -0.32
CA PHE A 6 -7.25 12.26 -1.06
C PHE A 6 -8.00 11.78 -2.31
N THR A 7 -7.26 11.21 -3.26
CA THR A 7 -7.90 10.49 -4.38
C THR A 7 -8.67 9.28 -3.85
N HIS A 8 -9.73 8.85 -4.54
CA HIS A 8 -10.48 7.66 -4.15
C HIS A 8 -9.61 6.40 -4.05
N HIS A 9 -8.57 6.30 -4.89
CA HIS A 9 -7.62 5.20 -4.86
C HIS A 9 -6.81 5.20 -3.54
N LEU A 10 -6.26 6.35 -3.15
CA LEU A 10 -5.51 6.47 -1.89
C LEU A 10 -6.42 6.28 -0.67
N GLN A 11 -7.67 6.76 -0.73
CA GLN A 11 -8.65 6.53 0.33
C GLN A 11 -8.89 5.01 0.53
N SER A 12 -9.09 4.28 -0.56
CA SER A 12 -9.26 2.82 -0.52
C SER A 12 -8.00 2.14 0.01
N ALA A 13 -6.82 2.56 -0.45
CA ALA A 13 -5.55 1.97 -0.03
C ALA A 13 -5.28 2.15 1.47
N VAL A 14 -5.62 3.30 2.05
CA VAL A 14 -5.48 3.50 3.49
C VAL A 14 -6.46 2.61 4.28
N SER A 15 -7.68 2.39 3.77
CA SER A 15 -8.65 1.46 4.38
C SER A 15 -8.15 0.02 4.34
N ASP A 16 -7.61 -0.42 3.21
CA ASP A 16 -7.02 -1.75 3.03
C ASP A 16 -5.80 -1.92 3.96
N ALA A 17 -4.93 -0.90 4.04
CA ALA A 17 -3.75 -0.90 4.89
C ALA A 17 -4.07 -0.97 6.39
N GLN A 18 -5.11 -0.28 6.84
CA GLN A 18 -5.60 -0.38 8.22
C GLN A 18 -6.13 -1.78 8.52
N SER A 19 -6.87 -2.37 7.58
CA SER A 19 -7.37 -3.75 7.72
C SER A 19 -6.22 -4.75 7.82
N MET A 20 -5.15 -4.57 7.03
CA MET A 20 -3.94 -5.40 7.13
C MET A 20 -3.21 -5.23 8.46
N ALA A 21 -3.06 -4.00 8.96
CA ALA A 21 -2.42 -3.74 10.25
C ALA A 21 -3.18 -4.44 11.39
N VAL A 22 -4.51 -4.30 11.42
CA VAL A 22 -5.37 -5.00 12.39
C VAL A 22 -5.26 -6.52 12.24
N GLY A 23 -5.27 -7.03 11.00
CA GLY A 23 -5.16 -8.47 10.73
C GLY A 23 -3.81 -9.09 11.12
N LYS A 24 -2.77 -8.26 11.34
CA LYS A 24 -1.43 -8.66 11.79
C LYS A 24 -1.14 -8.25 13.25
N ASP A 25 -2.16 -7.85 14.01
CA ASP A 25 -2.04 -7.38 15.39
C ASP A 25 -1.10 -6.16 15.57
N ASN A 26 -0.91 -5.37 14.50
CA ASN A 26 -0.13 -4.14 14.55
C ASN A 26 -0.99 -3.00 15.12
N PRO A 27 -0.57 -2.33 16.21
CA PRO A 27 -1.38 -1.31 16.88
C PRO A 27 -1.49 0.00 16.10
N SER A 28 -0.64 0.18 15.08
CA SER A 28 -0.56 1.37 14.26
C SER A 28 -0.47 1.03 12.78
N LEU A 29 -0.97 1.94 11.96
CA LEU A 29 -0.73 1.93 10.52
C LEU A 29 0.72 2.38 10.25
N GLU A 30 1.58 1.42 9.92
CA GLU A 30 2.94 1.70 9.44
C GLU A 30 3.00 1.92 7.90
N PRO A 31 4.00 2.67 7.39
CA PRO A 31 4.17 2.91 5.95
C PRO A 31 4.19 1.64 5.09
N ALA A 32 4.76 0.54 5.62
CA ALA A 32 4.82 -0.75 4.93
C ALA A 32 3.43 -1.27 4.53
N HIS A 33 2.43 -1.13 5.42
CA HIS A 33 1.06 -1.52 5.12
C HIS A 33 0.48 -0.70 3.97
N LEU A 34 0.74 0.61 3.93
CA LEU A 34 0.23 1.47 2.87
C LEU A 34 0.88 1.16 1.52
N VAL A 35 2.19 0.91 1.51
CA VAL A 35 2.90 0.50 0.28
C VAL A 35 2.35 -0.83 -0.22
N LEU A 36 2.20 -1.83 0.66
CA LEU A 36 1.63 -3.13 0.30
C LEU A 36 0.19 -3.00 -0.23
N ALA A 37 -0.64 -2.16 0.40
CA ALA A 37 -2.02 -1.92 -0.04
C ALA A 37 -2.05 -1.31 -1.45
N LEU A 38 -1.25 -0.26 -1.68
CA LEU A 38 -1.14 0.38 -2.98
C LEU A 38 -0.62 -0.60 -4.04
N LEU A 39 0.32 -1.49 -3.71
CA LEU A 39 0.85 -2.49 -4.66
C LEU A 39 -0.18 -3.56 -5.03
N ASN A 40 -1.08 -3.93 -4.11
CA ASN A 40 -2.07 -4.98 -4.30
C ASN A 40 -3.32 -4.52 -5.07
N GLN A 41 -3.48 -3.23 -5.34
CA GLN A 41 -4.67 -2.71 -6.03
C GLN A 41 -4.61 -2.99 -7.55
N PRO A 42 -5.73 -3.43 -8.18
CA PRO A 42 -5.79 -3.87 -9.58
C PRO A 42 -5.62 -2.76 -10.65
N SER A 43 -5.25 -1.54 -10.25
CA SER A 43 -4.90 -0.43 -11.15
C SER A 43 -3.88 0.50 -10.50
N SER A 44 -2.96 -0.09 -9.72
CA SER A 44 -1.93 0.66 -9.03
C SER A 44 -1.00 1.40 -9.99
N SER A 45 -0.93 2.73 -9.87
CA SER A 45 0.01 3.55 -10.63
C SER A 45 1.44 3.46 -10.10
N ILE A 46 1.65 2.95 -8.88
CA ILE A 46 3.00 2.83 -8.30
C ILE A 46 3.76 1.62 -8.83
N THR A 47 3.09 0.54 -9.22
CA THR A 47 3.73 -0.64 -9.80
C THR A 47 4.54 -0.33 -11.06
N PRO A 48 4.00 0.32 -12.12
CA PRO A 48 4.81 0.68 -13.28
C PRO A 48 5.92 1.69 -12.96
N MET A 49 5.69 2.61 -12.02
CA MET A 49 6.71 3.57 -11.58
C MET A 49 7.91 2.89 -10.90
N LEU A 50 7.66 1.94 -10.00
CA LEU A 50 8.71 1.20 -9.31
C LEU A 50 9.46 0.25 -10.26
N ASN A 51 8.75 -0.38 -11.20
CA ASN A 51 9.39 -1.13 -12.29
C ASN A 51 10.32 -0.23 -13.11
N GLN A 52 9.87 0.97 -13.47
CA GLN A 52 10.68 1.93 -14.24
C GLN A 52 11.89 2.43 -13.45
N ALA A 53 11.77 2.53 -12.13
CA ALA A 53 12.86 2.87 -11.22
C ALA A 53 13.84 1.71 -10.96
N GLY A 54 13.58 0.51 -11.50
CA GLY A 54 14.48 -0.65 -11.41
C GLY A 54 14.38 -1.46 -10.12
N PHE A 55 13.26 -1.36 -9.38
CA PHE A 55 13.05 -2.18 -8.19
C PHE A 55 12.82 -3.65 -8.54
N ASP A 56 13.34 -4.55 -7.70
CA ASP A 56 12.89 -5.95 -7.68
C ASP A 56 11.50 -6.01 -7.06
N MET A 57 10.46 -6.02 -7.91
CA MET A 57 9.08 -6.03 -7.47
C MET A 57 8.69 -7.32 -6.75
N ALA A 58 9.32 -8.45 -7.09
CA ALA A 58 9.03 -9.72 -6.45
C ALA A 58 9.61 -9.74 -5.04
N GLY A 59 10.90 -9.38 -4.90
CA GLY A 59 11.57 -9.26 -3.60
C GLY A 59 10.92 -8.21 -2.71
N LEU A 60 10.56 -7.05 -3.27
CA LEU A 60 9.89 -5.98 -2.52
C LEU A 60 8.55 -6.43 -1.93
N LYS A 61 7.76 -7.21 -2.67
CA LYS A 61 6.48 -7.70 -2.16
C LYS A 61 6.65 -8.71 -1.03
N VAL A 62 7.64 -9.61 -1.16
CA VAL A 62 7.98 -10.57 -0.10
C VAL A 62 8.43 -9.88 1.18
N GLU A 63 9.24 -8.82 1.07
CA GLU A 63 9.75 -8.08 2.25
C GLU A 63 8.66 -7.27 2.98
N LEU A 64 7.56 -6.93 2.30
CA LEU A 64 6.44 -6.15 2.86
C LEU A 64 5.35 -7.03 3.50
N GLU A 65 5.31 -8.32 3.17
CA GLU A 65 4.34 -9.31 3.69
C GLU A 65 4.81 -9.94 5.00
#